data_AF-A0A7S2VLY3-F1
#
_entry.id   AF-A0A7S2VLY3-F1
#
_cell.length_a   1.000
_cell.length_b   1.000
_cell.length_c   1.000
_cell.angle_alpha   90.00
_cell.angle_beta   90.00
_cell.angle_gamma   90.00
#
_symmetry.space_group_name_H-M   'P 1'
#
loop_
_entity.id
_entity.type
_entity.pdbx_description
1 polymer ?
#
loop_
_entity_poly.entity_id
_entity_poly.type
_entity_poly.pdbx_seq_one_letter_code
_entity_poly.pdbx_strand_id
1 'polypeptide(L)'
;EAAGAGGGPPRKRRRKQKASKPARAEPPTLAWPVAWAWLLSRTQKHADFRLPQAQVGWRYAAEPPEEERGQAAGRPMVVALATSLVYAGDAAAGYDPRHLGRVAAVDEHGEVLLDVLVRPRLPLLDCRTHLTGLTREHLEGPRAVEREEAVRRLLGLLRPDTLLVGHRVSSDLEPLQVWHRLVIDAAPPFGV
;
A
#
# COMPACT_ATOMS: atom_id res chain seq x y z
N GLU A 1 -14.00 -49.75 -74.01
CA GLU A 1 -13.72 -48.30 -73.88
C GLU A 1 -14.25 -47.84 -72.52
N ALA A 2 -13.37 -47.51 -71.58
CA ALA A 2 -12.95 -46.13 -71.25
C ALA A 2 -14.14 -45.26 -70.75
N ALA A 3 -14.26 -45.10 -69.43
CA ALA A 3 -14.05 -43.83 -68.69
C ALA A 3 -15.35 -43.01 -68.52
N GLY A 4 -15.63 -42.31 -67.42
CA GLY A 4 -14.86 -42.05 -66.22
C GLY A 4 -15.78 -41.64 -65.07
N ALA A 5 -15.31 -41.89 -63.84
CA ALA A 5 -15.96 -41.54 -62.60
C ALA A 5 -15.78 -40.04 -62.28
N GLY A 6 -16.88 -39.33 -62.07
CA GLY A 6 -16.91 -37.94 -61.61
C GLY A 6 -17.66 -37.83 -60.28
N GLY A 7 -17.08 -38.32 -59.18
CA GLY A 7 -17.59 -38.14 -57.82
C GLY A 7 -16.98 -36.88 -57.20
N GLY A 8 -17.79 -35.85 -56.98
CA GLY A 8 -17.35 -34.59 -56.38
C GLY A 8 -16.82 -34.75 -54.94
N PRO A 9 -15.87 -33.91 -54.50
CA PRO A 9 -15.31 -34.02 -53.16
C PRO A 9 -16.34 -33.60 -52.09
N PRO A 10 -16.45 -34.33 -50.96
CA PRO A 10 -17.33 -33.93 -49.88
C PRO A 10 -16.78 -32.69 -49.15
N ARG A 11 -17.66 -31.69 -48.97
CA ARG A 11 -17.39 -30.46 -48.19
C ARG A 11 -16.98 -30.81 -46.75
N LYS A 12 -15.72 -30.56 -46.40
CA LYS A 12 -15.23 -30.67 -45.01
C LYS A 12 -15.92 -29.62 -44.12
N ARG A 13 -16.82 -30.06 -43.24
CA ARG A 13 -17.39 -29.23 -42.16
C ARG A 13 -16.26 -28.83 -41.20
N ARG A 14 -15.87 -27.55 -41.18
CA ARG A 14 -15.00 -26.97 -40.14
C ARG A 14 -15.73 -27.04 -38.80
N ARG A 15 -15.29 -27.95 -37.93
CA ARG A 15 -15.70 -28.01 -36.52
C ARG A 15 -15.13 -26.75 -35.85
N LYS A 16 -15.98 -25.79 -35.50
CA LYS A 16 -15.57 -24.64 -34.67
C LYS A 16 -15.12 -25.21 -33.31
N GLN A 17 -13.83 -25.14 -33.02
CA GLN A 17 -13.32 -25.36 -31.67
C GLN A 17 -13.91 -24.26 -30.78
N LYS A 18 -14.75 -24.67 -29.84
CA LYS A 18 -15.31 -23.79 -28.81
C LYS A 18 -14.16 -23.46 -27.87
N ALA A 19 -13.68 -22.22 -27.89
CA ALA A 19 -12.69 -21.75 -26.94
C ALA A 19 -13.20 -22.02 -25.52
N SER A 20 -12.49 -22.83 -24.76
CA SER A 20 -12.78 -23.07 -23.35
C SER A 20 -12.60 -21.77 -22.60
N LYS A 21 -13.67 -21.34 -21.92
CA LYS A 21 -13.63 -20.19 -21.00
C LYS A 21 -12.51 -20.46 -19.98
N PRO A 22 -11.60 -19.50 -19.70
CA PRO A 22 -10.58 -19.73 -18.69
C PRO A 22 -11.28 -20.01 -17.35
N ALA A 23 -10.82 -21.07 -16.67
CA ALA A 23 -11.28 -21.39 -15.34
C ALA A 23 -11.07 -20.15 -14.47
N ARG A 24 -12.13 -19.73 -13.75
CA ARG A 24 -12.06 -18.64 -12.80
C ARG A 24 -11.03 -19.05 -11.74
N ALA A 25 -9.84 -18.46 -11.79
CA ALA A 25 -8.81 -18.70 -10.79
C ALA A 25 -9.44 -18.43 -9.41
N GLU A 26 -9.34 -19.42 -8.52
CA GLU A 26 -9.73 -19.21 -7.13
C GLU A 26 -8.94 -18.03 -6.58
N PRO A 27 -9.57 -17.10 -5.84
CA PRO A 27 -8.84 -15.99 -5.27
C PRO A 27 -7.72 -16.58 -4.41
N PRO A 28 -6.48 -16.07 -4.53
CA PRO A 28 -5.36 -16.60 -3.77
C PRO A 28 -5.75 -16.59 -2.29
N THR A 29 -5.75 -17.77 -1.67
CA THR A 29 -5.91 -17.88 -0.23
C THR A 29 -4.71 -17.15 0.37
N LEU A 30 -4.95 -16.05 1.09
CA LEU A 30 -3.87 -15.33 1.74
C LEU A 30 -3.20 -16.29 2.71
N ALA A 31 -1.94 -16.64 2.44
CA ALA A 31 -1.16 -17.60 3.20
C ALA A 31 -0.62 -16.96 4.48
N TRP A 32 -1.51 -16.44 5.32
CA TRP A 32 -1.13 -15.80 6.58
C TRP A 32 -1.04 -16.83 7.69
N PRO A 33 -0.05 -16.71 8.60
CA PRO A 33 -0.13 -17.36 9.89
C PRO A 33 -1.43 -16.97 10.59
N VAL A 34 -2.13 -17.95 11.19
CA VAL A 34 -3.42 -17.76 11.87
C VAL A 34 -3.38 -16.64 12.92
N ALA A 35 -2.24 -16.47 13.58
CA ALA A 35 -2.02 -15.41 14.57
C ALA A 35 -2.20 -14.00 13.97
N TRP A 36 -1.71 -13.73 12.76
CA TRP A 36 -1.86 -12.44 12.09
C TRP A 36 -3.31 -12.18 11.68
N ALA A 37 -4.01 -13.20 11.18
CA ALA A 37 -5.43 -13.10 10.86
C ALA A 37 -6.27 -12.79 12.12
N TRP A 38 -5.92 -13.38 13.26
CA TRP A 38 -6.56 -13.07 14.54
C TRP A 38 -6.32 -11.63 14.99
N LEU A 39 -5.08 -11.12 14.91
CA LEU A 39 -4.75 -9.73 15.25
C LEU A 39 -5.48 -8.72 14.35
N LEU A 40 -5.52 -8.99 13.05
CA LEU A 40 -6.28 -8.18 12.10
C LEU A 40 -7.76 -8.16 12.47
N SER A 41 -8.35 -9.33 12.75
CA SER A 41 -9.76 -9.42 13.16
C SER A 41 -10.04 -8.67 14.45
N ARG A 42 -9.15 -8.80 15.45
CA ARG A 42 -9.27 -8.09 16.73
C ARG A 42 -9.20 -6.58 16.55
N THR A 43 -8.25 -6.10 15.74
CA THR A 43 -8.09 -4.68 15.40
C THR A 43 -9.37 -4.15 14.76
N GLN A 44 -9.83 -4.80 13.69
CA GLN A 44 -10.99 -4.34 12.91
C GLN A 44 -12.30 -4.34 13.70
N LYS A 45 -12.43 -5.23 14.69
CA LYS A 45 -13.61 -5.30 15.57
C LYS A 45 -13.54 -4.37 16.78
N HIS A 46 -12.39 -3.74 17.05
CA HIS A 46 -12.22 -2.92 18.24
C HIS A 46 -13.08 -1.64 18.16
N ALA A 47 -13.76 -1.30 19.25
CA ALA A 47 -14.70 -0.18 19.30
C ALA A 47 -14.05 1.17 18.96
N ASP A 48 -12.76 1.35 19.27
CA ASP A 48 -12.01 2.58 19.00
C ASP A 48 -11.23 2.58 17.69
N PHE A 49 -11.16 1.44 16.99
CA PHE A 49 -10.43 1.38 15.74
C PHE A 49 -11.26 2.01 14.60
N ARG A 50 -10.68 3.01 13.95
CA ARG A 50 -11.29 3.68 12.79
C ARG A 50 -10.22 3.84 11.72
N LEU A 51 -10.46 3.24 10.55
CA LEU A 51 -9.75 3.65 9.35
C LEU A 51 -10.41 4.91 8.80
N PRO A 52 -9.62 5.87 8.28
CA PRO A 52 -10.18 6.97 7.54
C PRO A 52 -10.98 6.41 6.36
N GLN A 53 -12.15 6.98 6.10
CA GLN A 53 -12.88 6.68 4.87
C GLN A 53 -12.02 7.17 3.70
N ALA A 54 -11.87 6.35 2.66
CA ALA A 54 -11.15 6.75 1.47
C ALA A 54 -11.79 8.03 0.89
N GLN A 55 -11.01 9.09 0.76
CA GLN A 55 -11.48 10.36 0.20
C GLN A 55 -11.00 10.51 -1.25
N VAL A 56 -11.62 11.41 -1.99
CA VAL A 56 -11.21 11.73 -3.36
C VAL A 56 -9.74 12.18 -3.36
N GLY A 57 -8.93 11.57 -4.23
CA GLY A 57 -7.50 11.88 -4.37
C GLY A 57 -6.57 11.07 -3.46
N TRP A 58 -7.11 10.25 -2.54
CA TRP A 58 -6.28 9.33 -1.77
C TRP A 58 -5.77 8.17 -2.63
N ARG A 59 -4.55 7.73 -2.35
CA ARG A 59 -3.85 6.69 -3.10
C ARG A 59 -3.92 5.35 -2.36
N TYR A 60 -3.80 4.25 -3.09
CA TYR A 60 -3.78 2.91 -2.54
C TYR A 60 -2.80 2.05 -3.33
N ALA A 61 -2.32 0.96 -2.73
CA ALA A 61 -1.45 0.01 -3.41
C ALA A 61 -2.21 -0.61 -4.59
N ALA A 62 -1.63 -0.60 -5.79
CA ALA A 62 -2.21 -1.26 -6.94
C ALA A 62 -1.90 -2.77 -6.91
N GLU A 63 -2.81 -3.57 -7.46
CA GLU A 63 -2.50 -4.96 -7.80
C GLU A 63 -1.37 -4.97 -8.84
N PRO A 64 -0.32 -5.79 -8.68
CA PRO A 64 0.70 -5.95 -9.71
C PRO A 64 0.08 -6.59 -10.97
N PRO A 65 0.65 -6.32 -12.16
CA PRO A 65 0.30 -7.03 -13.39
C PRO A 65 0.39 -8.55 -13.19
N GLU A 66 -0.46 -9.32 -13.88
CA GLU A 66 -0.50 -10.79 -13.73
C GLU A 66 0.87 -11.45 -13.96
N GLU A 67 1.66 -10.87 -14.85
CA GLU A 67 3.03 -11.28 -15.20
C GLU A 67 4.02 -11.15 -14.03
N GLU A 68 3.80 -10.18 -13.14
CA GLU A 68 4.61 -9.92 -11.94
C GLU A 68 4.06 -10.62 -10.70
N ARG A 69 2.86 -11.20 -10.77
CA ARG A 69 2.20 -11.88 -9.62
C ARG A 69 2.99 -13.12 -9.17
N GLY A 70 3.74 -13.76 -10.07
CA GLY A 70 4.68 -14.85 -9.76
C GLY A 70 6.02 -14.38 -9.17
N GLN A 71 6.37 -13.10 -9.34
CA GLN A 71 7.54 -12.45 -8.73
C GLN A 71 7.25 -11.93 -7.31
N ALA A 72 6.08 -12.31 -6.75
CA ALA A 72 5.68 -12.00 -5.38
C ALA A 72 6.65 -12.51 -4.30
N ALA A 73 7.60 -13.38 -4.66
CA ALA A 73 8.60 -13.99 -3.78
C ALA A 73 9.62 -13.02 -3.15
N GLY A 74 9.45 -11.69 -3.27
CA GLY A 74 10.36 -10.70 -2.69
C GLY A 74 9.70 -9.48 -2.06
N ARG A 75 8.37 -9.38 -2.03
CA ARG A 75 7.69 -8.25 -1.34
C ARG A 75 7.28 -8.64 0.07
N PRO A 76 7.46 -7.75 1.06
CA PRO A 76 7.17 -8.05 2.45
C PRO A 76 5.68 -8.36 2.63
N MET A 77 5.40 -9.44 3.36
CA MET A 77 4.04 -9.80 3.74
C MET A 77 3.50 -8.80 4.77
N VAL A 78 4.37 -8.35 5.68
CA VAL A 78 4.05 -7.43 6.77
C VAL A 78 4.93 -6.20 6.62
N VAL A 79 4.33 -5.02 6.73
CA VAL A 79 5.07 -3.76 6.75
C VAL A 79 4.66 -3.01 7.99
N ALA A 80 5.60 -2.75 8.89
CA ALA A 80 5.38 -1.84 10.01
C ALA A 80 5.67 -0.42 9.53
N LEU A 81 4.74 0.52 9.77
CA LEU A 81 4.81 1.92 9.32
C LEU A 81 4.77 2.86 10.52
N ALA A 82 5.60 3.90 10.47
CA ALA A 82 5.53 5.03 11.37
C ALA A 82 5.85 6.34 10.62
N THR A 83 5.16 7.41 11.00
CA THR A 83 5.43 8.76 10.49
C THR A 83 5.86 9.70 11.60
N SER A 84 6.67 10.70 11.25
CA SER A 84 6.98 11.82 12.14
C SER A 84 6.36 13.08 11.57
N LEU A 85 5.61 13.80 12.41
CA LEU A 85 4.82 14.96 12.01
C LEU A 85 5.39 16.25 12.61
N VAL A 86 5.43 17.29 11.79
CA VAL A 86 5.91 18.63 12.14
C VAL A 86 4.78 19.65 12.03
N TYR A 87 5.00 20.85 12.56
CA TYR A 87 4.08 21.96 12.42
C TYR A 87 4.57 22.88 11.30
N ALA A 88 3.77 23.06 10.26
CA ALA A 88 4.05 23.97 9.17
C ALA A 88 2.83 24.86 8.86
N GLY A 89 3.06 26.04 8.28
CA GLY A 89 2.00 26.96 7.92
C GLY A 89 2.39 28.42 8.03
N ASP A 90 1.50 29.29 7.56
CA ASP A 90 1.57 30.73 7.73
C ASP A 90 0.16 31.33 7.68
N ALA A 91 0.06 32.65 7.82
CA ALA A 91 -1.23 33.34 7.80
C ALA A 91 -1.95 33.29 6.45
N ALA A 92 -1.25 33.03 5.34
CA ALA A 92 -1.82 33.03 3.99
C ALA A 92 -2.32 31.63 3.58
N ALA A 93 -1.59 30.58 3.90
CA ALA A 93 -1.89 29.19 3.54
C ALA A 93 -2.59 28.41 4.66
N GLY A 94 -2.65 28.96 5.87
CA GLY A 94 -3.18 28.30 7.06
C GLY A 94 -2.14 27.46 7.81
N TYR A 95 -2.56 26.93 8.94
CA TYR A 95 -1.72 26.21 9.90
C TYR A 95 -2.02 24.71 9.87
N ASP A 96 -0.99 23.89 9.66
CA ASP A 96 -1.07 22.43 9.62
C ASP A 96 -0.17 21.81 10.72
N PRO A 97 -0.74 21.45 11.88
CA PRO A 97 0.01 20.84 12.98
C PRO A 97 0.37 19.37 12.73
N ARG A 98 0.01 18.79 11.57
CA ARG A 98 0.22 17.37 11.25
C ARG A 98 0.89 17.21 9.89
N HIS A 99 1.77 18.15 9.55
CA HIS A 99 2.53 18.12 8.31
C HIS A 99 3.56 16.99 8.32
N LEU A 100 3.69 16.25 7.22
CA LEU A 100 4.58 15.08 7.16
C LEU A 100 6.05 15.51 7.13
N GLY A 101 6.86 14.99 8.06
CA GLY A 101 8.31 15.24 8.13
C GLY A 101 9.19 14.00 7.90
N ARG A 102 8.70 12.80 8.19
CA ARG A 102 9.42 11.53 7.94
C ARG A 102 8.45 10.38 7.71
N VAL A 103 8.84 9.44 6.86
CA VAL A 103 8.18 8.13 6.70
C VAL A 103 9.21 7.04 6.93
N ALA A 104 8.93 6.14 7.86
CA ALA A 104 9.77 4.99 8.15
C ALA A 104 8.94 3.70 8.03
N ALA A 105 9.50 2.69 7.39
CA ALA A 105 8.88 1.38 7.28
C ALA A 105 9.91 0.25 7.41
N VAL A 106 9.51 -0.83 8.08
CA VAL A 106 10.30 -2.05 8.26
C VAL A 106 9.49 -3.30 7.91
N ASP A 107 10.15 -4.40 7.60
CA ASP A 107 9.50 -5.70 7.37
C ASP A 107 9.27 -6.50 8.67
N GLU A 108 8.80 -7.74 8.56
CA GLU A 108 8.60 -8.65 9.69
C GLU A 108 9.88 -9.05 10.45
N HIS A 109 11.05 -8.86 9.86
CA HIS A 109 12.36 -9.14 10.45
C HIS A 109 12.99 -7.90 11.09
N GLY A 110 12.39 -6.72 10.89
CA GLY A 110 12.91 -5.45 11.36
C GLY A 110 13.90 -4.81 10.39
N GLU A 111 14.04 -5.34 9.17
CA GLU A 111 14.88 -4.74 8.14
C GLU A 111 14.24 -3.46 7.61
N VAL A 112 15.06 -2.44 7.38
CA VAL A 112 14.59 -1.12 6.94
C VAL A 112 14.22 -1.16 5.47
N LEU A 113 12.92 -1.03 5.19
CA LEU A 113 12.36 -0.97 3.84
C LEU A 113 12.31 0.47 3.30
N LEU A 114 12.02 1.42 4.20
CA LEU A 114 11.91 2.84 3.86
C LEU A 114 12.35 3.68 5.04
N ASP A 115 13.18 4.68 4.79
CA ASP A 115 13.45 5.75 5.73
C ASP A 115 13.71 7.03 4.94
N VAL A 116 12.70 7.90 4.88
CA VAL A 116 12.74 9.11 4.05
C VAL A 116 12.29 10.34 4.84
N LEU A 117 13.08 11.40 4.71
CA LEU A 117 12.75 12.74 5.19
C LEU A 117 11.88 13.44 4.14
N VAL A 118 10.82 14.10 4.60
CA VAL A 118 9.87 14.78 3.72
C VAL A 118 9.99 16.28 3.91
N ARG A 119 10.20 17.00 2.80
CA ARG A 119 10.27 18.46 2.80
C ARG A 119 8.87 19.05 3.01
N PRO A 120 8.68 19.93 4.02
CA PRO A 120 7.43 20.65 4.18
C PRO A 120 7.16 21.58 2.99
N ARG A 121 5.92 21.58 2.50
CA ARG A 121 5.48 22.51 1.44
C ARG A 121 5.08 23.89 1.96
N LEU A 122 4.76 23.94 3.24
CA LEU A 122 4.43 25.16 3.96
C LEU A 122 5.63 25.59 4.80
N PRO A 123 5.73 26.89 5.17
CA PRO A 123 6.79 27.35 6.05
C PRO A 123 6.84 26.54 7.35
N LEU A 124 8.01 25.99 7.66
CA LEU A 124 8.21 25.20 8.86
C LEU A 124 8.17 26.09 10.10
N LEU A 125 7.27 25.79 11.03
CA LEU A 125 7.08 26.53 12.28
C LEU A 125 7.75 25.82 13.46
N ASP A 126 7.53 24.50 13.59
CA ASP A 126 8.12 23.71 14.66
C ASP A 126 8.38 22.26 14.20
N CYS A 127 9.63 21.81 14.32
CA CYS A 127 10.04 20.44 14.01
C CYS A 127 9.55 19.42 15.06
N ARG A 128 9.17 19.89 16.25
CA ARG A 128 8.91 19.07 17.45
C ARG A 128 10.08 18.14 17.73
N THR A 129 11.31 18.65 17.66
CA THR A 129 12.54 17.85 17.74
C THR A 129 12.60 16.93 18.96
N HIS A 130 12.04 17.38 20.09
CA HIS A 130 11.93 16.58 21.32
C HIS A 130 11.08 15.31 21.18
N LEU A 131 10.14 15.27 20.21
CA LEU A 131 9.31 14.11 19.88
C LEU A 131 9.81 13.37 18.64
N THR A 132 10.24 14.12 17.61
CA THR A 132 10.49 13.58 16.26
C THR A 132 11.96 13.27 16.00
N GLY A 133 12.88 13.89 16.75
CA GLY A 133 14.31 13.90 16.44
C GLY A 133 14.67 14.67 15.16
N LEU A 134 13.70 15.33 14.52
CA LEU A 134 13.91 16.07 13.27
C LEU A 134 14.45 17.47 13.56
N THR A 135 15.34 17.95 12.70
CA THR A 135 15.87 19.31 12.73
C THR A 135 15.46 20.02 11.43
N ARG A 136 15.53 21.36 11.42
CA ARG A 136 15.28 22.13 10.19
C ARG A 136 16.24 21.71 9.06
N GLU A 137 17.50 21.45 9.40
CA GLU A 137 18.51 20.96 8.45
C GLU A 137 18.14 19.62 7.81
N HIS A 138 17.52 18.71 8.57
CA HIS A 138 17.01 17.45 8.01
C HIS A 138 15.93 17.69 6.94
N LEU A 139 15.03 18.62 7.19
CA LEU A 139 13.81 18.84 6.39
C LEU A 139 14.03 19.78 5.19
N GLU A 140 14.94 20.73 5.32
CA GLU A 140 15.29 21.68 4.26
C GLU A 140 16.54 21.23 3.48
N GLY A 141 17.28 20.25 4.01
CA GLY A 141 18.49 19.72 3.41
C GLY A 141 18.27 18.94 2.10
N PRO A 142 19.36 18.58 1.42
CA PRO A 142 19.32 17.91 0.11
C PRO A 142 18.78 16.48 0.16
N ARG A 143 18.74 15.86 1.35
CA ARG A 143 18.21 14.50 1.55
C ARG A 143 16.68 14.44 1.65
N ALA A 144 16.03 15.58 1.93
CA ALA A 144 14.58 15.63 2.02
C ALA A 144 13.93 15.59 0.63
N VAL A 145 12.91 14.74 0.49
CA VAL A 145 12.14 14.55 -0.75
C VAL A 145 10.75 15.17 -0.63
N GLU A 146 10.09 15.38 -1.76
CA GLU A 146 8.69 15.80 -1.78
C GLU A 146 7.76 14.68 -1.26
N ARG A 147 6.61 15.06 -0.69
CA ARG A 147 5.59 14.11 -0.17
C ARG A 147 5.24 13.03 -1.18
N GLU A 148 5.07 13.40 -2.44
CA GLU A 148 4.66 12.49 -3.51
C GLU A 148 5.68 11.41 -3.78
N GLU A 149 6.97 11.74 -3.68
CA GLU A 149 8.06 10.79 -3.85
C GLU A 149 8.09 9.81 -2.67
N ALA A 150 7.92 10.29 -1.44
CA ALA A 150 7.80 9.42 -0.26
C ALA A 150 6.60 8.47 -0.37
N VAL A 151 5.44 8.97 -0.78
CA VAL A 151 4.22 8.16 -0.99
C VAL A 151 4.43 7.16 -2.12
N ARG A 152 5.06 7.54 -3.23
CA ARG A 152 5.36 6.64 -4.34
C ARG A 152 6.26 5.49 -3.90
N ARG A 153 7.29 5.77 -3.11
CA ARG A 153 8.18 4.73 -2.54
C ARG A 153 7.42 3.80 -1.62
N LEU A 154 6.61 4.35 -0.70
CA LEU A 154 5.78 3.55 0.20
C LEU A 154 4.83 2.62 -0.58
N LEU A 155 4.09 3.16 -1.55
CA LEU A 155 3.17 2.36 -2.37
C LEU A 155 3.87 1.32 -3.25
N GLY A 156 5.15 1.53 -3.59
CA GLY A 156 5.96 0.53 -4.28
C GLY A 156 6.29 -0.69 -3.40
N LEU A 157 6.33 -0.51 -2.07
CA LEU A 157 6.55 -1.59 -1.10
C LEU A 157 5.26 -2.36 -0.82
N LEU A 158 4.13 -1.66 -0.82
CA LEU A 158 2.84 -2.23 -0.44
C LEU A 158 2.17 -2.98 -1.60
N ARG A 159 1.42 -4.02 -1.25
CA ARG A 159 0.43 -4.67 -2.10
C ARG A 159 -0.95 -4.58 -1.42
N PRO A 160 -2.06 -4.77 -2.15
CA PRO A 160 -3.40 -4.81 -1.55
C PRO A 160 -3.58 -5.87 -0.46
N ASP A 161 -2.75 -6.93 -0.48
CA ASP A 161 -2.71 -8.04 0.47
C ASP A 161 -1.61 -7.92 1.54
N THR A 162 -0.78 -6.88 1.53
CA THR A 162 0.21 -6.61 2.59
C THR A 162 -0.49 -6.31 3.90
N LEU A 163 0.01 -6.82 5.03
CA LEU A 163 -0.45 -6.44 6.37
C LEU A 163 0.31 -5.19 6.83
N LEU A 164 -0.38 -4.06 6.93
CA LEU A 164 0.19 -2.83 7.47
C LEU A 164 0.04 -2.83 8.99
N VAL A 165 1.14 -2.66 9.71
CA VAL A 165 1.17 -2.64 11.17
C VAL A 165 1.65 -1.26 11.63
N GLY A 166 1.08 -0.73 12.70
CA GLY A 166 1.58 0.51 13.30
C GLY A 166 0.81 0.86 14.57
N HIS A 167 1.04 2.05 15.11
CA HIS A 167 0.38 2.51 16.33
C HIS A 167 -0.41 3.79 16.02
N ARG A 168 -1.74 3.73 16.10
CA ARG A 168 -2.67 4.76 15.60
C ARG A 168 -2.50 4.99 14.10
N VAL A 169 -2.61 3.91 13.32
CA VAL A 169 -2.24 3.88 11.89
C VAL A 169 -3.03 4.91 11.06
N SER A 170 -4.26 5.25 11.44
CA SER A 170 -5.01 6.34 10.80
C SER A 170 -4.26 7.67 10.84
N SER A 171 -3.54 7.94 11.94
CA SER A 171 -2.73 9.14 12.11
C SER A 171 -1.51 9.15 11.19
N ASP A 172 -0.95 7.99 10.84
CA ASP A 172 0.14 7.90 9.87
C ASP A 172 -0.36 8.04 8.43
N LEU A 173 -1.51 7.44 8.11
CA LEU A 173 -2.07 7.38 6.76
C LEU A 173 -2.66 8.71 6.28
N GLU A 174 -3.20 9.53 7.19
CA GLU A 174 -3.83 10.81 6.85
C GLU A 174 -2.87 11.81 6.18
N PRO A 175 -1.69 12.15 6.75
CA PRO A 175 -0.73 13.05 6.11
C PRO A 175 -0.17 12.50 4.80
N LEU A 176 -0.13 11.17 4.66
CA LEU A 176 0.26 10.49 3.42
C LEU A 176 -0.85 10.55 2.35
N GLN A 177 -2.11 10.74 2.75
CA GLN A 177 -3.30 10.57 1.91
C GLN A 177 -3.30 9.19 1.24
N VAL A 178 -2.94 8.16 2.01
CA VAL A 178 -2.89 6.76 1.56
C VAL A 178 -3.96 5.98 2.30
N TRP A 179 -4.69 5.14 1.58
CA TRP A 179 -5.65 4.23 2.16
C TRP A 179 -5.16 2.78 2.01
N HIS A 180 -5.28 2.01 3.08
CA HIS A 180 -4.97 0.59 3.08
C HIS A 180 -5.97 -0.20 3.92
N ARG A 181 -6.40 -1.35 3.41
CA ARG A 181 -7.49 -2.14 4.01
C ARG A 181 -7.04 -3.00 5.19
N LEU A 182 -5.84 -3.58 5.06
CA LEU A 182 -5.37 -4.64 5.92
C LEU A 182 -4.43 -4.04 6.95
N VAL A 183 -5.04 -3.49 8.00
CA VAL A 183 -4.34 -2.72 9.03
C VAL A 183 -4.48 -3.42 10.37
N ILE A 184 -3.35 -3.64 11.03
CA ILE A 184 -3.23 -4.02 12.43
C ILE A 184 -2.72 -2.80 13.18
N ASP A 185 -3.51 -2.31 14.11
CA ASP A 185 -3.16 -1.17 14.94
C ASP A 185 -2.79 -1.69 16.31
N ALA A 186 -1.60 -1.36 16.78
CA ALA A 186 -1.07 -1.73 18.09
C ALA A 186 -1.58 -0.82 19.21
N ALA A 187 -2.20 0.32 18.93
CA ALA A 187 -2.74 1.20 19.97
C ALA A 187 -4.03 0.66 20.63
N PRO A 188 -5.04 0.16 19.89
CA PRO A 188 -6.24 -0.42 20.48
C PRO A 188 -6.05 -1.73 21.29
N PRO A 189 -5.23 -2.72 20.86
CA PRO A 189 -5.20 -4.03 21.51
C PRO A 189 -4.55 -4.07 22.91
N PHE A 190 -3.88 -2.99 23.33
CA PHE A 190 -3.18 -2.89 24.62
C PHE A 190 -3.68 -1.76 25.52
N GLY A 191 -4.86 -1.20 25.25
CA GLY A 191 -5.53 -0.28 26.17
C GLY A 191 -6.02 -1.01 27.43
N VAL A 192 -5.36 -0.76 28.55
CA VAL A 192 -5.94 -0.90 29.91
C VAL A 192 -7.01 0.17 30.15
#